data_AF-A0A946U9Q1-F1
#
_entry.id   AF-A0A946U9Q1-F1
#
_cell.length_a   1.000
_cell.length_b   1.000
_cell.length_c   1.000
_cell.angle_alpha   90.00
_cell.angle_beta   90.00
_cell.angle_gamma   90.00
#
_symmetry.space_group_name_H-M   'P 1'
#
loop_
_entity.id
_entity.type
_entity.pdbx_description
1 polymer ?
#
loop_
_entity_poly.entity_id
_entity_poly.type
_entity_poly.pdbx_seq_one_letter_code
_entity_poly.pdbx_strand_id
1 'polypeptide(L)'
;IRKALDIRGFRFFLLHAPCPTGWKTEPAESIELVSLAVRSGVFPLFEVFDGVDYRINAEPDGTDPEQYLEKQKRFWGMGIDLDAVRTAIARRNSRLKKLAGL
;
A
#
# COMPACT_ATOMS: atom_id res chain seq x y z
N ILE A 1 -4.83 -14.18 -6.19
CA ILE A 1 -6.03 -14.98 -5.82
C ILE A 1 -5.85 -16.48 -6.13
N ARG A 2 -5.58 -16.89 -7.38
CA ARG A 2 -5.44 -18.32 -7.76
C ARG A 2 -4.57 -19.14 -6.79
N LYS A 3 -3.35 -18.65 -6.48
CA LYS A 3 -2.45 -19.29 -5.51
C LYS A 3 -3.11 -19.60 -4.15
N ALA A 4 -3.95 -18.71 -3.63
CA ALA A 4 -4.60 -18.93 -2.35
C ALA A 4 -5.75 -19.93 -2.41
N LEU A 5 -6.37 -20.15 -3.58
CA LEU A 5 -7.40 -21.17 -3.72
C LEU A 5 -6.82 -22.58 -3.53
N ASP A 6 -5.56 -22.77 -3.91
CA ASP A 6 -4.85 -24.04 -3.79
C ASP A 6 -4.27 -24.29 -2.38
N ILE A 7 -4.25 -23.26 -1.52
CA ILE A 7 -3.75 -23.37 -0.13
C ILE A 7 -4.85 -23.89 0.78
N ARG A 8 -4.54 -24.94 1.54
CA ARG A 8 -5.42 -25.44 2.61
C ARG A 8 -5.18 -24.67 3.90
N GLY A 9 -6.26 -24.32 4.59
CA GLY A 9 -6.22 -23.59 5.86
C GLY A 9 -6.64 -22.13 5.75
N PHE A 10 -6.25 -21.34 6.76
CA PHE A 10 -6.59 -19.93 6.85
C PHE A 10 -5.90 -19.11 5.77
N ARG A 11 -6.66 -18.21 5.14
CA ARG A 11 -6.20 -17.33 4.07
C ARG A 11 -6.79 -15.97 4.31
N PHE A 12 -5.97 -14.94 4.19
CA PHE A 12 -6.37 -13.56 4.42
C PHE A 12 -5.90 -12.67 3.28
N PHE A 13 -6.75 -11.73 2.90
CA PHE A 13 -6.44 -10.70 1.93
C PHE A 13 -6.79 -9.34 2.54
N LEU A 14 -5.78 -8.47 2.66
CA LEU A 14 -6.01 -7.06 2.85
C LEU A 14 -6.02 -6.38 1.48
N LEU A 15 -7.20 -5.97 1.02
CA LEU A 15 -7.38 -5.36 -0.29
C LEU A 15 -7.48 -3.83 -0.14
N HIS A 16 -6.71 -3.11 -0.95
CA HIS A 16 -6.83 -1.67 -1.06
C HIS A 16 -7.96 -1.30 -2.02
N ALA A 17 -9.08 -0.83 -1.48
CA ALA A 17 -10.26 -0.46 -2.24
C ALA A 17 -10.55 1.04 -2.05
N PRO A 18 -10.14 1.91 -3.00
CA PRO A 18 -10.54 3.30 -2.99
C PRO A 18 -12.06 3.44 -2.98
N CYS A 19 -12.54 4.35 -2.14
CA CYS A 19 -13.96 4.66 -2.02
C CYS A 19 -14.15 6.13 -2.38
N PRO A 20 -14.57 6.45 -3.62
CA PRO A 20 -14.70 7.83 -4.09
C PRO A 20 -15.51 8.71 -3.14
N THR A 21 -16.64 8.22 -2.64
CA THR A 21 -17.49 8.95 -1.69
C THR A 21 -16.77 9.24 -0.37
N GLY A 22 -16.11 8.24 0.22
CA GLY A 22 -15.46 8.38 1.52
C GLY A 22 -14.14 9.15 1.45
N TRP A 23 -13.40 9.01 0.35
CA TRP A 23 -12.09 9.63 0.15
C TRP A 23 -12.21 10.97 -0.58
N LYS A 24 -13.42 11.27 -1.08
CA LYS A 24 -13.80 12.47 -1.81
C LYS A 24 -12.98 12.66 -3.08
N THR A 25 -12.80 11.58 -3.84
CA THR A 25 -12.05 11.53 -5.11
C THR A 25 -13.01 11.34 -6.28
N GLU A 26 -12.56 11.56 -7.51
CA GLU A 26 -13.38 11.22 -8.68
C GLU A 26 -13.35 9.70 -8.94
N PRO A 27 -14.47 9.06 -9.34
CA PRO A 27 -14.49 7.62 -9.61
C PRO A 27 -13.44 7.17 -10.65
N ALA A 28 -13.19 8.01 -11.67
CA ALA A 28 -12.22 7.75 -12.72
C ALA A 28 -10.77 7.67 -12.23
N GLU A 29 -10.45 8.27 -11.09
CA GLU A 29 -9.09 8.29 -10.52
C GLU A 29 -8.76 7.01 -9.73
N SER A 30 -9.71 6.08 -9.57
CA SER A 30 -9.56 4.91 -8.68
C SER A 30 -8.34 4.04 -9.04
N ILE A 31 -8.07 3.81 -10.33
CA ILE A 31 -6.90 3.01 -10.77
C ILE A 31 -5.59 3.74 -10.46
N GLU A 32 -5.56 5.05 -10.70
CA GLU A 32 -4.40 5.88 -10.41
C GLU A 32 -4.10 5.90 -8.91
N LEU A 33 -5.12 6.06 -8.06
CA LEU A 33 -4.97 6.03 -6.60
C LEU A 33 -4.37 4.70 -6.11
N VAL A 34 -4.84 3.56 -6.62
CA VAL A 34 -4.26 2.26 -6.27
C VAL A 34 -2.80 2.17 -6.73
N SER A 35 -2.51 2.63 -7.94
CA SER A 35 -1.15 2.66 -8.49
C SER A 35 -0.22 3.51 -7.61
N LEU A 36 -0.62 4.74 -7.30
CA LEU A 36 0.13 5.66 -6.44
C LEU A 36 0.34 5.09 -5.05
N ALA A 37 -0.66 4.43 -4.46
CA ALA A 37 -0.54 3.81 -3.14
C ALA A 37 0.56 2.74 -3.11
N VAL A 38 0.66 1.91 -4.16
CA VAL A 38 1.69 0.87 -4.27
C VAL A 38 3.07 1.47 -4.61
N ARG A 39 3.13 2.35 -5.62
CA ARG A 39 4.37 2.97 -6.12
C ARG A 39 5.07 3.84 -5.07
N SER A 40 4.30 4.58 -4.27
CA SER A 40 4.83 5.34 -3.14
C SER A 40 5.13 4.47 -1.92
N GLY A 41 4.66 3.23 -1.91
CA GLY A 41 4.72 2.38 -0.74
C GLY A 41 3.84 2.88 0.41
N VAL A 42 2.78 3.65 0.17
CA VAL A 42 1.76 3.86 1.22
C VAL A 42 1.05 2.55 1.54
N PHE A 43 0.70 1.77 0.50
CA PHE A 43 0.10 0.46 0.61
C PHE A 43 1.01 -0.60 -0.01
N PRO A 44 1.75 -1.39 0.78
CA PRO A 44 2.68 -2.39 0.25
C PRO A 44 1.94 -3.57 -0.38
N LEU A 45 2.53 -4.12 -1.45
CA LEU A 45 2.02 -5.33 -2.08
C LEU A 45 2.98 -6.50 -1.83
N PHE A 46 2.57 -7.40 -0.94
CA PHE A 46 3.36 -8.56 -0.54
C PHE A 46 2.46 -9.72 -0.11
N GLU A 47 3.03 -10.90 -0.05
CA GLU A 47 2.43 -12.12 0.47
C GLU A 47 3.23 -12.65 1.65
N VAL A 48 2.55 -13.34 2.56
CA VAL A 48 3.17 -14.06 3.68
C VAL A 48 2.63 -15.49 3.70
N PHE A 49 3.52 -16.47 3.68
CA PHE A 49 3.19 -17.89 3.78
C PHE A 49 3.65 -18.42 5.14
N ASP A 50 2.74 -19.10 5.84
CA ASP A 50 2.96 -19.72 7.16
C ASP A 50 3.57 -18.78 8.22
N GLY A 51 3.38 -17.47 8.06
CA GLY A 51 3.88 -16.43 8.96
C GLY A 51 5.38 -16.13 8.85
N VAL A 52 6.12 -16.87 8.03
CA VAL A 52 7.61 -16.84 8.00
C VAL A 52 8.20 -16.57 6.63
N ASP A 53 7.53 -16.95 5.53
CA ASP A 53 8.02 -16.75 4.18
C ASP A 53 7.35 -15.51 3.57
N TYR A 54 8.13 -14.45 3.36
CA TYR A 54 7.66 -13.16 2.86
C TYR A 54 8.10 -12.97 1.42
N ARG A 55 7.13 -12.64 0.56
CA ARG A 55 7.38 -12.29 -0.84
C ARG A 55 6.85 -10.90 -1.14
N ILE A 56 7.74 -9.96 -1.46
CA ILE A 56 7.34 -8.65 -1.98
C ILE A 56 6.98 -8.81 -3.47
N ASN A 57 5.77 -8.41 -3.86
CA ASN A 57 5.28 -8.55 -5.24
C ASN A 57 5.52 -7.30 -6.08
N ALA A 58 5.60 -6.13 -5.45
CA ALA A 58 5.94 -4.88 -6.10
C ALA A 58 6.76 -4.01 -5.14
N GLU A 59 7.90 -3.52 -5.61
CA GLU A 59 8.69 -2.55 -4.89
C GLU A 59 8.20 -1.12 -5.19
N PRO A 60 8.16 -0.23 -4.17
CA PRO A 60 7.98 1.19 -4.41
C PRO A 60 9.07 1.72 -5.36
N ASP A 61 8.69 2.60 -6.28
CA ASP A 61 9.58 3.16 -7.30
C ASP A 61 10.15 4.54 -6.91
N GLY A 62 9.87 4.99 -5.68
CA GLY A 62 10.26 6.32 -5.19
C GLY A 62 9.22 7.40 -5.47
N THR A 63 8.03 7.06 -5.99
CA THR A 63 6.90 7.99 -6.08
C THR A 63 6.63 8.61 -4.71
N ASP A 64 6.42 9.92 -4.70
CA ASP A 64 6.17 10.67 -3.48
C ASP A 64 4.79 10.30 -2.87
N PRO A 65 4.69 9.94 -1.58
CA PRO A 65 3.40 9.71 -0.94
C PRO A 65 2.47 10.93 -0.94
N GLU A 66 3.02 12.15 -1.07
CA GLU A 66 2.23 13.37 -1.22
C GLU A 66 1.27 13.28 -2.42
N GLN A 67 1.72 12.75 -3.57
CA GLN A 67 0.88 12.59 -4.78
C GLN A 67 -0.35 11.72 -4.53
N TYR A 68 -0.21 10.69 -3.67
CA TYR A 68 -1.34 9.87 -3.25
C TYR A 68 -2.27 10.68 -2.33
N LEU A 69 -1.73 11.37 -1.32
CA LEU A 69 -2.50 12.09 -0.30
C LEU A 69 -3.27 13.28 -0.87
N GLU A 70 -2.67 14.08 -1.75
CA GLU A 70 -3.28 15.31 -2.30
C GLU A 70 -4.53 15.04 -3.14
N LYS A 71 -4.57 13.90 -3.84
CA LYS A 71 -5.72 13.45 -4.63
C LYS A 71 -6.96 13.16 -3.79
N GLN A 72 -6.83 13.06 -2.46
CA GLN A 72 -7.91 12.65 -1.57
C GLN A 72 -8.35 13.80 -0.65
N LYS A 73 -9.54 14.36 -0.86
CA LYS A 73 -10.02 15.49 -0.05
C LYS A 73 -10.30 15.14 1.41
N ARG A 74 -10.30 13.85 1.79
CA ARG A 74 -10.36 13.44 3.20
C ARG A 74 -9.15 13.91 4.02
N PHE A 75 -8.05 14.26 3.36
CA PHE A 75 -6.81 14.72 4.01
C PHE A 75 -6.63 16.25 3.97
N TRP A 76 -7.50 16.95 3.24
CA TRP A 76 -7.39 18.40 3.10
C TRP A 76 -7.57 19.11 4.44
N GLY A 77 -6.64 20.01 4.76
CA GLY A 77 -6.65 20.77 6.01
C GLY A 77 -6.21 19.99 7.25
N MET A 78 -5.80 18.72 7.13
CA MET A 78 -5.36 17.92 8.29
C MET A 78 -3.95 18.25 8.79
N GLY A 79 -3.17 19.08 8.08
CA GLY A 79 -1.80 19.42 8.45
C GLY A 79 -0.91 18.17 8.54
N ILE A 80 -0.94 17.32 7.52
CA ILE A 80 -0.19 16.07 7.50
C ILE A 80 1.32 16.37 7.47
N ASP A 81 2.04 15.81 8.44
CA ASP A 81 3.51 15.78 8.42
C ASP A 81 3.99 14.75 7.40
N LEU A 82 4.32 15.23 6.19
CA LEU A 82 4.77 14.38 5.10
C LEU A 82 6.11 13.70 5.39
N ASP A 83 7.01 14.32 6.16
CA ASP A 83 8.29 13.73 6.51
C ASP A 83 8.12 12.55 7.48
N ALA A 84 7.20 12.67 8.43
CA ALA A 84 6.80 11.56 9.28
C ALA A 84 6.19 10.42 8.45
N VAL A 85 5.34 10.73 7.46
CA VAL A 85 4.76 9.72 6.55
C VAL A 85 5.85 9.00 5.75
N ARG A 86 6.75 9.75 5.09
CA ARG A 86 7.89 9.19 4.34
C ARG A 86 8.75 8.30 5.22
N THR A 87 9.07 8.76 6.43
CA THR A 87 9.86 8.00 7.41
C THR A 87 9.17 6.69 7.83
N ALA A 88 7.87 6.74 8.10
CA ALA A 88 7.09 5.57 8.46
C ALA A 88 7.04 4.54 7.32
N ILE A 89 6.85 5.00 6.09
CA ILE A 89 6.87 4.17 4.88
C ILE A 89 8.26 3.52 4.71
N ALA A 90 9.33 4.30 4.75
CA ALA A 90 10.70 3.80 4.62
C ALA A 90 11.02 2.75 5.69
N ARG A 91 10.69 3.03 6.95
CA ARG A 91 10.87 2.08 8.07
C ARG A 91 10.11 0.77 7.84
N ARG A 92 8.85 0.85 7.43
CA ARG A 92 8.00 -0.32 7.15
C ARG A 92 8.55 -1.14 5.99
N ASN A 93 8.95 -0.49 4.90
CA ASN A 93 9.47 -1.14 3.71
C ASN A 93 10.83 -1.79 3.96
N SER A 94 11.75 -1.13 4.68
CA SER A 94 13.04 -1.73 5.08
C SER A 94 12.85 -2.96 5.95
N ARG A 95 11.85 -2.98 6.84
CA ARG A 95 11.50 -4.18 7.61
C ARG A 95 10.96 -5.30 6.72
N LEU A 96 10.08 -4.99 5.76
CA LEU A 96 9.57 -5.98 4.81
C LEU A 96 10.68 -6.58 3.95
N LYS A 97 11.62 -5.77 3.47
CA LYS A 97 12.80 -6.24 2.72
C LYS A 97 13.61 -7.24 3.51
N LYS A 98 13.95 -6.90 4.77
CA LYS A 98 14.63 -7.83 5.69
C LYS A 98 13.88 -9.14 5.89
N LEU A 99 12.55 -9.09 6.07
CA LEU A 99 11.72 -10.30 6.21
C LEU A 99 11.69 -11.15 4.94
N ALA A 100 11.77 -10.51 3.77
CA ALA A 100 11.84 -11.16 2.47
C ALA A 100 13.26 -11.58 2.06
N GLY A 101 14.29 -11.32 2.88
CA GLY A 101 15.68 -11.64 2.59
C GLY A 101 16.35 -10.72 1.55
N LEU A 102 15.85 -9.49 1.39
CA LEU A 102 16.37 -8.44 0.50
C LEU A 102 17.13 -7.34 1.25
#